data_AF-A0A0A2MG27-F1
#
_entry.id   AF-A0A0A2MG27-F1
#
_cell.length_a   1.000
_cell.length_b   1.000
_cell.length_c   1.000
_cell.angle_alpha   90.00
_cell.angle_beta   90.00
_cell.angle_gamma   90.00
#
_symmetry.space_group_name_H-M   'P 1'
#
loop_
_entity.id
_entity.type
_entity.pdbx_description
1 polymer ?
#
loop_
_entity_poly.entity_id
_entity_poly.type
_entity_poly.pdbx_seq_one_letter_code
_entity_poly.pdbx_strand_id
1 'polypeptide(L)'
;MITIVFYILSAITLGTAFLTILSKNPIHSAIYLVLCFFSIAGHYLMFNAQFLAIVHIIVYSGAIMILMLFTIMLMNLNKEDERHKPILSRIAAVVSFCLVAFVLLATFIKAQPALREYKVSGQDYQSIQVLGKVLLNDYMVPFEFASVLLLVSMIGAVLLSKKEHINS
;
A
#
# COMPACT_ATOMS: atom_id res chain seq x y z
N MET A 1 7.55 14.97 21.73
CA MET A 1 7.64 13.49 21.79
C MET A 1 7.06 12.83 20.54
N ILE A 2 5.81 13.16 20.16
CA ILE A 2 5.14 12.62 18.96
C ILE A 2 5.98 12.85 17.69
N THR A 3 6.58 14.02 17.49
CA THR A 3 7.39 14.32 16.31
C THR A 3 8.62 13.41 16.15
N ILE A 4 9.24 13.00 17.27
CA ILE A 4 10.41 12.09 17.24
C ILE A 4 9.97 10.69 16.78
N VAL A 5 8.87 10.19 17.33
CA VAL A 5 8.28 8.90 16.92
C VAL A 5 7.90 8.95 15.44
N PHE A 6 7.37 10.08 14.96
CA PHE A 6 7.01 10.27 13.56
C PHE A 6 8.24 10.14 12.66
N TYR A 7 9.33 10.86 12.96
CA TYR A 7 10.54 10.80 12.16
C TYR A 7 11.18 9.41 12.16
N ILE A 8 11.20 8.72 13.30
CA ILE A 8 11.70 7.34 13.39
C ILE A 8 10.85 6.42 12.51
N LEU A 9 9.53 6.50 12.63
CA LEU A 9 8.62 5.65 11.87
C LEU A 9 8.69 5.94 10.38
N SER A 10 8.77 7.22 9.99
CA SER A 10 8.97 7.64 8.60
C SER A 10 10.30 7.13 8.03
N ALA A 11 11.39 7.20 8.80
CA ALA A 11 12.67 6.65 8.38
C ALA A 11 12.60 5.12 8.17
N ILE A 12 11.90 4.39 9.06
CA ILE A 12 11.66 2.95 8.91
C ILE A 12 10.81 2.68 7.67
N THR A 13 9.72 3.42 7.45
CA THR A 13 8.85 3.27 6.28
C THR A 13 9.63 3.47 4.98
N LEU A 14 10.39 4.56 4.87
CA LEU A 14 11.21 4.84 3.69
C LEU A 14 12.31 3.80 3.52
N GLY A 15 13.04 3.46 4.59
CA GLY A 15 14.10 2.46 4.55
C GLY A 15 13.57 1.11 4.04
N THR A 16 12.48 0.63 4.61
CA THR A 16 11.86 -0.64 4.20
C THR A 16 11.28 -0.61 2.78
N ALA A 17 10.72 0.53 2.35
CA ALA A 17 10.30 0.72 0.96
C ALA A 17 11.48 0.63 -0.03
N PHE A 18 12.61 1.27 0.28
CA PHE A 18 13.82 1.14 -0.52
C PHE A 18 14.33 -0.31 -0.52
N LEU A 19 14.45 -0.95 0.66
CA LEU A 19 14.91 -2.34 0.74
C LEU A 19 14.00 -3.30 -0.06
N THR A 20 12.69 -3.05 -0.09
CA THR A 20 11.73 -3.82 -0.90
C THR A 20 12.10 -3.76 -2.39
N ILE A 21 12.38 -2.56 -2.92
CA ILE A 21 12.68 -2.36 -4.34
C ILE A 21 14.10 -2.83 -4.70
N LEU A 22 15.07 -2.65 -3.80
CA LEU A 22 16.47 -3.03 -4.04
C LEU A 22 16.73 -4.53 -3.84
N SER A 23 15.88 -5.25 -3.10
CA SER A 23 16.06 -6.68 -2.85
C SER A 23 15.95 -7.50 -4.13
N LYS A 24 17.01 -8.26 -4.45
CA LYS A 24 17.03 -9.20 -5.59
C LYS A 24 16.13 -10.42 -5.40
N ASN A 25 15.92 -10.82 -4.14
CA ASN A 25 15.12 -12.00 -3.82
C ASN A 25 13.66 -11.56 -3.57
N PRO A 26 12.67 -12.09 -4.32
CA PRO A 26 11.27 -11.70 -4.19
C PRO A 26 10.68 -11.96 -2.81
N ILE A 27 11.09 -13.06 -2.15
CA ILE A 27 10.64 -13.39 -0.78
C ILE A 27 11.12 -12.33 0.21
N HIS A 28 12.40 -11.95 0.17
CA HIS A 28 12.93 -10.89 1.03
C HIS A 28 12.30 -9.54 0.74
N SER A 29 12.07 -9.22 -0.54
CA SER A 29 11.36 -8.01 -0.97
C SER A 29 9.97 -7.93 -0.31
N ALA A 30 9.19 -9.02 -0.39
CA ALA A 30 7.86 -9.07 0.21
C ALA A 30 7.88 -8.96 1.74
N ILE A 31 8.87 -9.55 2.44
CA ILE A 31 9.01 -9.39 3.90
C ILE A 31 9.30 -7.93 4.28
N TYR A 32 10.16 -7.23 3.54
CA TYR A 32 10.39 -5.80 3.76
C TYR A 32 9.13 -4.96 3.51
N LEU A 33 8.31 -5.37 2.55
CA LEU A 33 7.02 -4.71 2.27
C LEU A 33 6.01 -4.92 3.40
N VAL A 34 5.95 -6.11 4.02
CA VAL A 34 5.16 -6.36 5.25
C VAL A 34 5.56 -5.35 6.33
N LEU A 35 6.87 -5.20 6.57
CA LEU A 35 7.39 -4.28 7.59
C LEU A 35 7.04 -2.82 7.27
N CYS A 36 7.06 -2.44 5.99
CA CYS A 36 6.61 -1.14 5.52
C CYS A 36 5.12 -0.90 5.86
N PHE A 37 4.24 -1.87 5.57
CA PHE A 37 2.81 -1.76 5.89
C PHE A 37 2.54 -1.67 7.40
N PHE A 38 3.29 -2.40 8.23
CA PHE A 38 3.22 -2.21 9.68
C PHE A 38 3.65 -0.81 10.12
N SER A 39 4.71 -0.26 9.51
CA SER A 39 5.16 1.09 9.79
C SER A 39 4.14 2.15 9.38
N ILE A 40 3.43 1.95 8.25
CA ILE A 40 2.31 2.80 7.82
C ILE A 40 1.13 2.70 8.78
N ALA A 41 0.79 1.50 9.28
CA ALA A 41 -0.25 1.35 10.29
C ALA A 41 0.06 2.14 11.57
N GLY A 42 1.33 2.20 11.98
CA GLY A 42 1.77 3.07 13.06
C GLY A 42 1.56 4.57 12.75
N HIS A 43 1.76 5.02 11.51
CA HIS A 43 1.46 6.40 11.11
C HIS A 43 -0.04 6.71 11.22
N TYR A 44 -0.91 5.76 10.86
CA TYR A 44 -2.34 5.93 11.05
C TYR A 44 -2.71 6.11 12.52
N LEU A 45 -2.10 5.35 13.43
CA LEU A 45 -2.29 5.56 14.87
C LEU A 45 -1.83 6.96 15.31
N MET A 46 -0.75 7.49 14.74
CA MET A 46 -0.28 8.85 15.04
C MET A 46 -1.21 9.95 14.52
N PHE A 47 -1.89 9.71 13.39
CA PHE A 47 -2.96 10.58 12.89
C PHE A 47 -4.30 10.34 13.57
N ASN A 48 -4.28 9.68 14.72
CA ASN A 48 -5.41 9.16 15.48
C ASN A 48 -6.29 8.16 14.70
N ALA A 49 -6.06 7.83 13.43
CA ALA A 49 -6.97 7.02 12.61
C ALA A 49 -7.00 5.52 12.98
N GLN A 50 -7.56 5.19 14.14
CA GLN A 50 -7.55 3.85 14.75
C GLN A 50 -8.24 2.79 13.88
N PHE A 51 -9.46 3.08 13.40
CA PHE A 51 -10.19 2.15 12.53
C PHE A 51 -9.39 1.81 11.27
N LEU A 52 -8.84 2.84 10.61
CA LEU A 52 -8.05 2.67 9.40
C LEU A 52 -6.75 1.89 9.65
N ALA A 53 -6.09 2.13 10.79
CA ALA A 53 -4.90 1.39 11.20
C ALA A 53 -5.20 -0.12 11.34
N ILE A 54 -6.30 -0.48 12.00
CA ILE A 54 -6.70 -1.87 12.21
C ILE A 54 -7.06 -2.54 10.88
N VAL A 55 -7.86 -1.88 10.04
CA VAL A 55 -8.22 -2.39 8.69
C VAL A 55 -6.96 -2.56 7.83
N HIS A 56 -5.99 -1.65 7.93
CA HIS A 56 -4.72 -1.76 7.20
C HIS A 56 -3.93 -3.02 7.60
N ILE A 57 -3.87 -3.32 8.89
CA ILE A 57 -3.20 -4.53 9.39
C ILE A 57 -3.94 -5.79 8.91
N ILE A 58 -5.27 -5.84 9.03
CA ILE A 58 -6.04 -7.05 8.68
C ILE A 58 -6.00 -7.31 7.17
N VAL A 59 -6.27 -6.29 6.35
CA VAL A 59 -6.47 -6.45 4.91
C VAL A 59 -5.15 -6.40 4.15
N TYR A 60 -4.33 -5.36 4.35
CA TYR A 60 -3.11 -5.16 3.56
C TYR A 60 -1.95 -6.00 4.08
N SER A 61 -1.62 -5.89 5.37
CA SER A 61 -0.51 -6.64 5.96
C SER A 61 -0.84 -8.12 6.20
N GLY A 62 -2.11 -8.42 6.50
CA GLY A 62 -2.62 -9.78 6.68
C GLY A 62 -2.96 -10.43 5.35
N ALA A 63 -4.20 -10.26 4.88
CA ALA A 63 -4.74 -11.06 3.77
C ALA A 63 -3.96 -10.91 2.44
N ILE A 64 -3.80 -9.67 1.96
CA ILE A 64 -3.22 -9.42 0.63
C ILE A 64 -1.74 -9.83 0.60
N MET A 65 -0.96 -9.45 1.61
CA MET A 65 0.46 -9.75 1.64
C MET A 65 0.76 -11.24 1.79
N ILE A 66 -0.01 -11.95 2.64
CA ILE A 66 0.14 -13.40 2.79
C ILE A 66 -0.18 -14.11 1.46
N LEU A 67 -1.27 -13.71 0.79
CA LEU A 67 -1.60 -14.25 -0.54
C LEU A 67 -0.47 -14.01 -1.54
N MET A 68 0.06 -12.79 -1.60
CA MET A 68 1.20 -12.45 -2.47
C MET A 68 2.44 -13.28 -2.14
N LEU A 69 2.76 -13.48 -0.86
CA LEU A 69 3.88 -14.33 -0.43
C LEU A 69 3.70 -15.78 -0.87
N PHE A 70 2.50 -16.34 -0.72
CA PHE A 70 2.17 -17.67 -1.24
C PHE A 70 2.35 -17.75 -2.75
N THR A 71 1.82 -16.77 -3.49
CA THR A 71 1.96 -16.70 -4.94
C THR A 71 3.43 -16.63 -5.36
N ILE A 72 4.23 -15.74 -4.76
CA ILE A 72 5.66 -15.58 -5.07
C ILE A 72 6.43 -16.87 -4.78
N MET A 73 6.11 -17.55 -3.68
CA MET A 73 6.76 -18.79 -3.29
C MET A 73 6.42 -19.94 -4.25
N LEU A 74 5.14 -20.06 -4.66
CA LEU A 74 4.70 -21.06 -5.63
C LEU A 74 5.29 -20.84 -7.03
N MET A 75 5.50 -19.57 -7.41
CA MET A 75 5.98 -19.21 -8.73
C MET A 75 7.49 -19.48 -8.94
N ASN A 76 8.17 -20.08 -7.94
CA ASN A 76 9.60 -20.41 -7.90
C ASN A 76 10.44 -19.51 -8.80
N LEU A 77 10.46 -18.22 -8.46
CA LEU A 77 11.19 -17.17 -9.16
C LEU A 77 12.71 -17.38 -8.96
N ASN A 78 13.26 -18.40 -9.62
CA ASN A 78 14.68 -18.67 -9.61
C ASN A 78 15.41 -17.71 -10.56
N LYS A 79 16.69 -17.44 -10.28
CA LYS A 79 17.52 -16.35 -10.81
C LYS A 79 17.90 -16.43 -12.30
N GLU A 80 17.09 -17.09 -13.13
CA GLU A 80 17.39 -17.35 -14.53
C GLU A 80 16.65 -16.39 -15.46
N ASP A 81 16.87 -15.07 -15.29
CA ASP A 81 16.71 -14.10 -16.39
C ASP A 81 17.20 -12.69 -16.00
N GLU A 82 18.45 -12.55 -15.51
CA GLU A 82 19.12 -11.24 -15.59
C GLU A 82 19.58 -11.01 -17.04
N ARG A 83 18.62 -10.86 -17.95
CA ARG A 83 18.86 -10.24 -19.27
C ARG A 83 19.36 -8.83 -18.95
N HIS A 84 20.68 -8.62 -19.07
CA HIS A 84 21.35 -7.36 -18.75
C HIS A 84 20.51 -6.18 -19.24
N LYS A 85 19.84 -5.49 -18.32
CA LYS A 85 19.03 -4.34 -18.68
C LYS A 85 19.98 -3.32 -19.32
N PRO A 86 19.69 -2.81 -20.52
CA PRO A 86 20.58 -1.88 -21.19
C PRO A 86 20.80 -0.67 -20.27
N ILE A 87 22.03 -0.18 -20.19
CA ILE A 87 22.42 1.00 -19.39
C ILE A 87 21.44 2.17 -19.59
N LEU A 88 20.89 2.31 -20.81
CA LEU A 88 19.86 3.29 -21.16
C LEU A 88 18.60 3.20 -20.27
N SER A 89 18.14 1.99 -19.95
CA SER A 89 16.96 1.79 -19.08
C SER A 89 17.23 2.15 -17.62
N ARG A 90 18.47 1.93 -17.15
CA ARG A 90 18.90 2.33 -15.81
C ARG A 90 19.01 3.85 -15.72
N ILE A 91 19.57 4.50 -16.75
CA ILE A 91 19.63 5.96 -16.85
C ILE A 91 18.22 6.55 -16.92
N ALA A 92 17.32 5.98 -17.73
CA ALA A 92 15.94 6.43 -17.82
C ALA A 92 15.20 6.31 -16.46
N ALA A 93 15.41 5.23 -15.72
CA ALA A 93 14.86 5.06 -14.37
C ALA A 93 15.39 6.10 -13.38
N VAL A 94 16.70 6.40 -13.41
CA VAL A 94 17.32 7.41 -12.54
C VAL A 94 16.85 8.82 -12.89
N VAL A 95 16.77 9.15 -14.18
CA VAL A 95 16.28 10.45 -14.65
C VAL A 95 14.80 10.62 -14.28
N SER A 96 13.97 9.59 -14.47
CA SER A 96 12.57 9.57 -14.04
C SER A 96 12.44 9.81 -12.53
N PHE A 97 13.20 9.07 -11.71
CA PHE A 97 13.19 9.25 -10.26
C PHE A 97 13.60 10.66 -9.85
N CYS A 98 14.67 11.20 -10.46
CA CYS A 98 15.17 12.54 -10.16
C CYS A 98 14.17 13.63 -10.57
N LEU A 99 13.51 13.46 -11.72
CA LEU A 99 12.47 14.38 -12.21
C LEU A 99 11.25 14.37 -11.28
N VAL A 100 10.77 13.19 -10.87
CA VAL A 100 9.65 13.06 -9.93
C VAL A 100 10.02 13.69 -8.58
N ALA A 101 11.22 13.42 -8.05
CA ALA A 101 11.70 14.00 -6.81
C ALA A 101 11.79 15.54 -6.90
N PHE A 102 12.29 16.06 -8.02
CA PHE A 102 12.40 17.50 -8.27
C PHE A 102 11.02 18.17 -8.34
N VAL A 103 10.07 17.56 -9.07
CA VAL A 103 8.69 18.05 -9.15
C VAL A 103 8.05 18.05 -7.76
N LEU A 104 8.19 16.97 -6.99
CA LEU A 104 7.67 16.90 -5.63
C LEU A 104 8.24 18.00 -4.74
N LEU A 105 9.55 18.22 -4.78
CA LEU A 105 10.23 19.26 -4.01
C LEU A 105 9.76 20.66 -4.43
N ALA A 106 9.67 20.94 -5.73
CA ALA A 106 9.19 22.20 -6.26
C ALA A 106 7.73 22.48 -5.85
N THR A 107 6.90 21.44 -5.84
CA THR A 107 5.51 21.53 -5.37
C THR A 107 5.46 21.81 -3.88
N PHE A 108 6.33 21.19 -3.09
CA PHE A 108 6.42 21.39 -1.64
C PHE A 108 6.88 22.81 -1.26
N ILE A 109 7.84 23.37 -2.00
CA ILE A 109 8.35 24.75 -1.77
C ILE A 109 7.30 25.79 -2.16
N LYS A 110 6.58 25.55 -3.27
CA LYS A 110 5.52 26.45 -3.75
C LYS A 110 4.20 26.29 -3.00
N ALA A 111 4.00 25.17 -2.33
CA ALA A 111 2.88 24.98 -1.44
C ALA A 111 3.04 25.98 -0.29
N GLN A 112 2.31 27.10 -0.37
CA GLN A 112 1.99 27.89 0.81
C GLN A 112 1.22 26.92 1.72
N PRO A 113 1.78 26.47 2.85
CA PRO A 113 1.01 25.64 3.75
C PRO A 113 -0.14 26.54 4.21
N ALA A 114 -1.34 26.25 3.72
CA ALA A 114 -2.54 26.71 4.38
C ALA A 114 -2.51 26.00 5.73
N LEU A 115 -1.82 26.60 6.70
CA LEU A 115 -1.87 26.27 8.11
C LEU A 115 -3.28 26.64 8.57
N ARG A 116 -4.28 25.95 8.03
CA ARG A 116 -5.58 25.86 8.66
C ARG A 116 -5.29 25.16 9.96
N GLU A 117 -5.40 25.92 11.05
CA GLU A 117 -5.40 25.34 12.38
C GLU A 117 -6.34 24.14 12.34
N TYR A 118 -5.77 22.96 12.63
CA TYR A 118 -6.56 21.77 12.83
C TYR A 118 -7.41 22.03 14.07
N LYS A 119 -8.62 22.58 13.85
CA LYS A 119 -9.61 22.67 14.90
C LYS A 119 -9.98 21.25 15.25
N VAL A 120 -9.59 20.83 16.45
CA VAL A 120 -10.11 19.63 17.09
C VAL A 120 -11.61 19.86 17.27
N SER A 121 -12.38 19.53 16.24
CA SER A 121 -13.81 19.32 16.37
C SER A 121 -13.92 18.14 17.31
N GLY A 122 -14.43 18.32 18.54
CA GLY A 122 -14.58 17.26 19.54
C GLY A 122 -15.55 16.13 19.16
N GLN A 123 -15.72 15.91 17.85
CA GLN A 123 -16.48 14.85 17.21
C GLN A 123 -15.54 13.68 16.94
N ASP A 124 -15.92 12.49 17.42
CA ASP A 124 -15.19 11.25 17.16
C ASP A 124 -15.52 10.71 15.76
N TYR A 125 -14.85 11.25 14.74
CA TYR A 125 -14.97 10.79 13.34
C TYR A 125 -14.36 9.40 13.10
N GLN A 126 -13.78 8.78 14.13
CA GLN A 126 -13.06 7.50 14.03
C GLN A 126 -13.88 6.35 14.56
N SER A 127 -14.94 6.67 15.31
CA SER A 127 -15.95 5.71 15.70
C SER A 127 -16.48 4.94 14.50
N ILE A 128 -16.46 3.62 14.63
CA ILE A 128 -17.02 2.66 13.66
C ILE A 128 -18.48 3.02 13.32
N GLN A 129 -19.21 3.58 14.29
CA GLN A 129 -20.62 3.97 14.13
C GLN A 129 -20.77 5.16 13.19
N VAL A 130 -19.88 6.17 13.30
CA VAL A 130 -19.90 7.35 12.44
C VAL A 130 -19.48 6.97 11.03
N LEU A 131 -18.39 6.20 10.90
CA LEU A 131 -17.91 5.70 9.63
C LEU A 131 -18.96 4.85 8.91
N GLY A 132 -19.64 3.94 9.64
CA GLY A 132 -20.72 3.13 9.08
C GLY A 132 -21.90 3.97 8.57
N LYS A 133 -22.28 5.02 9.29
CA LYS A 133 -23.34 5.95 8.83
C LYS A 133 -22.94 6.68 7.56
N VAL A 134 -21.71 7.20 7.49
CA VAL A 134 -21.21 7.90 6.30
C VAL A 134 -21.11 6.95 5.10
N LEU A 135 -20.61 5.73 5.33
CA LEU A 135 -20.46 4.71 4.28
C LEU A 135 -21.81 4.29 3.69
N LEU A 136 -22.84 4.15 4.53
CA LEU A 136 -24.15 3.64 4.12
C LEU A 136 -25.15 4.72 3.69
N ASN A 137 -24.96 5.99 4.10
CA ASN A 137 -25.81 7.09 3.66
C ASN A 137 -25.14 7.87 2.52
N ASP A 138 -24.06 8.58 2.82
CA ASP A 138 -23.42 9.51 1.87
C ASP A 138 -22.65 8.78 0.76
N TYR A 139 -22.02 7.64 1.11
CA TYR A 139 -21.21 6.82 0.18
C TYR A 139 -21.87 5.49 -0.19
N MET A 140 -23.21 5.41 -0.12
CA MET A 140 -23.97 4.20 -0.43
C MET A 140 -23.64 3.64 -1.83
N VAL A 141 -23.59 4.53 -2.83
CA VAL A 141 -23.35 4.14 -4.23
C VAL A 141 -21.93 3.54 -4.41
N PRO A 142 -20.83 4.20 -4.00
CA PRO A 142 -19.50 3.57 -4.00
C PRO A 142 -19.42 2.25 -3.21
N PHE A 143 -20.14 2.14 -2.10
CA PHE A 143 -20.17 0.92 -1.30
C PHE A 143 -20.81 -0.26 -2.06
N GLU A 144 -21.89 -0.01 -2.80
CA GLU A 144 -22.53 -1.01 -3.65
C GLU A 144 -21.62 -1.45 -4.81
N PHE A 145 -20.95 -0.50 -5.46
CA PHE A 145 -19.96 -0.81 -6.50
C PHE A 145 -18.81 -1.66 -5.97
N ALA A 146 -18.31 -1.38 -4.76
CA ALA A 146 -17.26 -2.19 -4.13
C ALA A 146 -17.75 -3.63 -3.88
N SER A 147 -19.00 -3.80 -3.45
CA SER A 147 -19.60 -5.13 -3.23
C SER A 147 -19.71 -5.94 -4.52
N VAL A 148 -20.17 -5.31 -5.62
CA VAL A 148 -20.21 -5.93 -6.95
C VAL A 148 -18.80 -6.24 -7.46
N LEU A 149 -17.84 -5.34 -7.27
CA LEU A 149 -16.44 -5.55 -7.64
C LEU A 149 -15.83 -6.77 -6.93
N LEU A 150 -16.09 -6.92 -5.63
CA LEU A 150 -15.63 -8.09 -4.86
C LEU A 150 -16.29 -9.39 -5.34
N LEU A 151 -17.59 -9.36 -5.64
CA LEU A 151 -18.31 -10.50 -6.22
C LEU A 151 -17.70 -10.93 -7.56
N VAL A 152 -17.50 -9.97 -8.47
CA VAL A 152 -16.90 -10.21 -9.79
C VAL A 152 -15.47 -10.72 -9.67
N SER A 153 -14.68 -10.16 -8.74
CA SER A 153 -13.31 -10.60 -8.48
C SER A 153 -13.25 -12.05 -7.99
N MET A 154 -14.17 -12.44 -7.10
CA MET A 154 -14.29 -13.82 -6.62
C MET A 154 -14.66 -14.79 -7.75
N ILE A 155 -15.68 -14.46 -8.54
CA ILE A 155 -16.09 -15.27 -9.70
C ILE A 155 -14.93 -15.41 -10.68
N GLY A 156 -14.26 -14.30 -11.00
CA GLY A 156 -13.09 -14.29 -11.90
C GLY A 156 -11.94 -15.17 -11.40
N ALA A 157 -11.60 -15.08 -10.11
CA ALA A 157 -10.56 -15.92 -9.51
C ALA A 157 -10.92 -17.42 -9.55
N VAL A 158 -12.18 -17.77 -9.26
CA VAL A 158 -12.65 -19.17 -9.29
C VAL A 158 -12.64 -19.73 -10.71
N LEU A 159 -13.14 -18.98 -11.70
CA LEU A 159 -13.13 -19.39 -13.09
C LEU A 159 -11.70 -19.58 -13.63
N LEU A 160 -10.79 -18.68 -13.28
CA LEU A 160 -9.38 -18.78 -13.68
C LEU A 160 -8.64 -19.95 -13.01
N SER A 161 -9.02 -20.29 -11.77
CA SER A 161 -8.45 -21.44 -11.06
C SER A 161 -8.99 -22.78 -11.55
N LYS A 162 -10.10 -22.81 -12.30
CA LYS A 162 -10.72 -24.04 -12.79
C LYS A 162 -9.92 -24.58 -13.98
N LYS A 163 -9.19 -25.67 -13.77
CA LYS A 163 -8.43 -26.35 -14.83
C LYS A 163 -9.38 -27.07 -15.77
N GLU A 164 -9.34 -26.73 -17.06
CA GLU A 164 -10.15 -27.38 -18.09
C GLU A 164 -9.53 -28.74 -18.44
N HIS A 165 -10.17 -29.83 -18.02
CA HIS A 165 -9.84 -31.18 -18.51
C HIS A 165 -10.43 -31.35 -19.91
N ILE A 166 -9.71 -30.86 -20.92
CA ILE A 166 -10.00 -31.21 -22.31
C ILE A 166 -9.53 -32.66 -22.48
N ASN A 167 -10.47 -33.60 -22.38
CA ASN A 167 -10.26 -34.99 -22.76
C ASN A 167 -9.92 -35.02 -24.26
N SER A 168 -8.66 -35.29 -24.59
CA SER A 168 -8.25 -35.84 -25.88
C SER A 168 -8.24 -37.36 -25.81
#